data_AF-A0A524K5K0-F1
#
_entry.id   AF-A0A524K5K0-F1
#
_cell.length_a   1.000
_cell.length_b   1.000
_cell.length_c   1.000
_cell.angle_alpha   90.00
_cell.angle_beta   90.00
_cell.angle_gamma   90.00
#
_symmetry.space_group_name_H-M   'P 1'
#
loop_
_entity.id
_entity.type
_entity.pdbx_description
1 polymer ?
#
loop_
_entity_poly.entity_id
_entity_poly.type
_entity_poly.pdbx_seq_one_letter_code
_entity_poly.pdbx_strand_id
1 'polypeptide(L)'
;MRTADDCSHGKTTGLALLFLLVGMSSAIAQGPGSSGGSPAGGDMDRLGPSEQRPGLAGEGTLRPSPGDPTVRYGPGWLAKAIKEFDRWLYASVEGRALSAVREGVLAVAVNALRAGVPPDAFKLRLREAVAKKVPPETILKAIEYDASYWIRVSEMIGTDDWPPGDKSPGFYIAAGNALRNGLGELAVRDVIAWARGSRGAPERAEAALTTVASIAIALRADDAQAAVMVRGLAGSRLRVGEFGNVAELAGRAFAAGISASGFSAKLASVLNAGGSLRELERQLFP
;
A
#
# COMPACT_ATOMS: atom_id res chain seq x y z
N MET A 1 49.68 49.27 -9.82
CA MET A 1 48.25 49.53 -9.59
C MET A 1 47.51 48.26 -10.01
N ARG A 2 47.22 47.37 -9.05
CA ARG A 2 46.55 46.08 -9.26
C ARG A 2 45.12 46.21 -8.74
N THR A 3 44.13 45.97 -9.58
CA THR A 3 42.72 45.89 -9.23
C THR A 3 42.42 44.51 -8.65
N ALA A 4 41.64 44.49 -7.58
CA ALA A 4 41.33 43.33 -6.76
C ALA A 4 40.33 42.39 -7.45
N ASP A 5 40.63 41.10 -7.35
CA ASP A 5 39.72 39.98 -7.60
C ASP A 5 38.72 39.86 -6.44
N ASP A 6 37.43 39.96 -6.74
CA ASP A 6 36.34 39.73 -5.80
C ASP A 6 35.76 38.33 -6.04
N CYS A 7 36.28 37.34 -5.31
CA CYS A 7 35.74 35.98 -5.27
C CYS A 7 34.54 35.91 -4.30
N SER A 8 33.34 36.16 -4.81
CA SER A 8 32.09 35.86 -4.11
C SER A 8 31.79 34.35 -4.18
N HIS A 9 32.21 33.60 -3.16
CA HIS A 9 31.72 32.25 -2.90
C HIS A 9 30.27 32.29 -2.42
N GLY A 10 29.34 32.06 -3.35
CA GLY A 10 27.95 31.73 -3.05
C GLY A 10 27.88 30.43 -2.25
N LYS A 11 27.62 30.54 -0.95
CA LYS A 11 27.26 29.41 -0.09
C LYS A 11 25.86 28.96 -0.51
N THR A 12 25.78 27.93 -1.35
CA THR A 12 24.56 27.14 -1.53
C THR A 12 24.26 26.44 -0.20
N THR A 13 23.42 27.05 0.60
CA THR A 13 22.71 26.40 1.71
C THR A 13 21.95 25.21 1.15
N GLY A 14 22.56 24.03 1.26
CA GLY A 14 21.90 22.76 1.01
C GLY A 14 20.74 22.60 1.98
N LEU A 15 19.53 22.77 1.45
CA LEU A 15 18.30 22.39 2.14
C LEU A 15 18.32 20.87 2.28
N ALA A 16 18.77 20.37 3.43
CA ALA A 16 18.72 18.95 3.75
C ALA A 16 17.25 18.54 3.86
N LEU A 17 16.72 17.91 2.81
CA LEU A 17 15.43 17.25 2.83
C LEU A 17 15.52 16.09 3.83
N LEU A 18 15.00 16.30 5.03
CA LEU A 18 14.92 15.29 6.07
C LEU A 18 13.86 14.26 5.66
N PHE A 19 14.21 13.30 4.80
CA PHE A 19 13.45 12.08 4.62
C PHE A 19 13.54 11.30 5.93
N LEU A 20 12.54 11.46 6.79
CA LEU A 20 12.29 10.54 7.90
C LEU A 20 11.99 9.16 7.30
N LEU A 21 13.05 8.37 7.12
CA LEU A 21 13.04 6.93 6.91
C LEU A 21 12.50 6.26 8.19
N VAL A 22 11.24 6.53 8.55
CA VAL A 22 10.47 5.72 9.50
C VAL A 22 9.82 4.61 8.68
N GLY A 23 10.65 3.66 8.27
CA GLY A 23 10.25 2.58 7.39
C GLY A 23 11.20 1.39 7.49
N MET A 24 11.68 1.07 8.70
CA MET A 24 12.30 -0.22 8.95
C MET A 24 11.47 -0.98 9.99
N SER A 25 10.74 -1.96 9.46
CA SER A 25 10.46 -3.25 10.07
C SER A 25 9.72 -3.26 11.40
N SER A 26 8.39 -3.18 11.35
CA SER A 26 7.56 -3.90 12.32
C SER A 26 7.42 -5.34 11.83
N ALA A 27 8.46 -6.16 12.06
CA ALA A 27 8.31 -7.60 12.05
C ALA A 27 7.42 -7.97 13.25
N ILE A 28 6.11 -8.10 13.01
CA ILE A 28 5.20 -8.68 13.99
C ILE A 28 5.55 -10.17 14.06
N ALA A 29 6.28 -10.56 15.10
CA ALA A 29 6.51 -11.94 15.47
C ALA A 29 5.15 -12.63 15.74
N GLN A 30 4.71 -13.48 14.83
CA GLN A 30 3.59 -14.39 15.06
C GLN A 30 4.07 -15.57 15.92
N GLY A 31 3.57 -15.65 17.15
CA GLY A 31 3.73 -16.83 18.01
C GLY A 31 2.92 -18.04 17.50
N PRO A 32 3.30 -19.27 17.90
CA PRO A 32 2.78 -20.49 17.30
C PRO A 32 1.44 -20.92 17.92
N GLY A 33 0.45 -21.22 17.07
CA GLY A 33 -0.84 -21.79 17.45
C GLY A 33 -1.16 -23.02 16.60
N SER A 34 -1.27 -24.16 17.27
CA SER A 34 -1.36 -25.54 16.76
C SER A 34 -2.75 -25.97 16.28
N SER A 35 -2.76 -26.96 15.36
CA SER A 35 -3.75 -28.04 15.12
C SER A 35 -5.15 -27.66 14.57
N GLY A 36 -5.73 -28.35 13.58
CA GLY A 36 -5.40 -29.58 12.86
C GLY A 36 -6.58 -30.01 11.95
N GLY A 37 -6.38 -31.04 11.11
CA GLY A 37 -7.47 -31.84 10.51
C GLY A 37 -7.73 -31.68 9.00
N SER A 38 -7.30 -32.68 8.23
CA SER A 38 -7.54 -32.91 6.78
C SER A 38 -8.88 -33.67 6.52
N PRO A 39 -9.14 -34.28 5.34
CA PRO A 39 -9.53 -33.69 4.06
C PRO A 39 -10.79 -34.37 3.43
N ALA A 40 -11.39 -33.76 2.41
CA ALA A 40 -12.21 -34.41 1.37
C ALA A 40 -12.25 -33.44 0.17
N GLY A 41 -11.96 -33.79 -1.08
CA GLY A 41 -12.33 -34.98 -1.84
C GLY A 41 -13.33 -34.52 -2.91
N GLY A 42 -12.97 -34.56 -4.21
CA GLY A 42 -13.90 -34.16 -5.27
C GLY A 42 -13.27 -33.78 -6.60
N ASP A 43 -12.96 -34.82 -7.35
CA ASP A 43 -12.93 -35.05 -8.81
C ASP A 43 -13.02 -33.92 -9.87
N MET A 44 -12.40 -34.27 -11.00
CA MET A 44 -12.31 -33.58 -12.29
C MET A 44 -13.65 -33.46 -13.00
N ASP A 45 -13.85 -32.40 -13.81
CA ASP A 45 -13.98 -32.59 -15.27
C ASP A 45 -14.07 -31.30 -16.11
N ARG A 46 -13.57 -31.47 -17.34
CA ARG A 46 -13.98 -30.85 -18.62
C ARG A 46 -13.56 -29.43 -19.05
N LEU A 47 -12.71 -29.50 -20.08
CA LEU A 47 -12.49 -28.56 -21.18
C LEU A 47 -13.74 -28.21 -21.99
N GLY A 48 -13.77 -26.98 -22.51
CA GLY A 48 -14.59 -26.55 -23.65
C GLY A 48 -14.29 -25.10 -24.05
N PRO A 49 -13.89 -24.80 -25.31
CA PRO A 49 -13.51 -23.46 -25.75
C PRO A 49 -14.68 -22.76 -26.47
N SER A 50 -14.85 -21.44 -26.28
CA SER A 50 -15.73 -20.64 -27.14
C SER A 50 -15.37 -19.15 -27.13
N GLU A 51 -15.14 -18.65 -28.34
CA GLU A 51 -15.53 -17.33 -28.86
C GLU A 51 -14.64 -16.10 -28.62
N GLN A 52 -13.95 -15.75 -29.70
CA GLN A 52 -13.57 -14.40 -30.11
C GLN A 52 -14.80 -13.46 -30.14
N ARG A 53 -14.62 -12.24 -29.63
CA ARG A 53 -15.38 -11.07 -30.05
C ARG A 53 -14.42 -9.91 -30.36
N PRO A 54 -14.48 -9.31 -31.56
CA PRO A 54 -13.80 -8.06 -31.86
C PRO A 54 -14.71 -6.85 -31.59
N GLY A 55 -14.08 -5.72 -31.25
CA GLY A 55 -14.66 -4.38 -31.41
C GLY A 55 -14.98 -3.65 -30.11
N LEU A 56 -14.07 -2.78 -29.69
CA LEU A 56 -14.42 -1.61 -28.87
C LEU A 56 -13.85 -0.37 -29.56
N ALA A 57 -14.73 0.27 -30.32
CA ALA A 57 -14.61 1.66 -30.70
C ALA A 57 -14.79 2.53 -29.44
N GLY A 58 -14.02 3.61 -29.39
CA GLY A 58 -13.95 4.50 -28.23
C GLY A 58 -15.28 5.17 -27.89
N GLU A 59 -15.53 5.27 -26.60
CA GLU A 59 -16.47 6.22 -26.04
C GLU A 59 -15.82 6.82 -24.80
N GLY A 60 -15.67 8.15 -24.83
CA GLY A 60 -15.09 8.93 -23.75
C GLY A 60 -15.91 8.75 -22.49
N THR A 61 -15.41 7.95 -21.57
CA THR A 61 -16.02 7.78 -20.25
C THR A 61 -15.67 9.00 -19.41
N LEU A 62 -16.71 9.79 -19.14
CA LEU A 62 -16.80 10.69 -18.00
C LEU A 62 -16.16 10.01 -16.79
N ARG A 63 -15.18 10.67 -16.16
CA ARG A 63 -14.58 10.22 -14.91
C ARG A 63 -15.70 9.82 -13.95
N PRO A 64 -15.75 8.57 -13.45
CA PRO A 64 -16.75 8.19 -12.47
C PRO A 64 -16.61 9.12 -11.26
N SER A 65 -17.74 9.69 -10.84
CA SER A 65 -17.85 10.43 -9.58
C SER A 65 -17.27 9.56 -8.46
N PRO A 66 -16.51 10.12 -7.49
CA PRO A 66 -16.03 9.37 -6.34
C PRO A 66 -17.22 8.59 -5.76
N GLY A 67 -17.07 7.27 -5.67
CA GLY A 67 -18.17 6.39 -5.26
C GLY A 67 -18.76 6.88 -3.93
N ASP A 68 -20.08 7.09 -3.89
CA ASP A 68 -20.75 7.54 -2.68
C ASP A 68 -20.53 6.50 -1.57
N PRO A 69 -19.83 6.84 -0.47
CA PRO A 69 -19.55 5.90 0.61
C PRO A 69 -20.82 5.35 1.29
N THR A 70 -21.96 6.04 1.13
CA THR A 70 -23.24 5.55 1.66
C THR A 70 -23.73 4.30 0.95
N VAL A 71 -23.29 4.06 -0.30
CA VAL A 71 -23.57 2.82 -1.03
C VAL A 71 -22.85 1.64 -0.39
N ARG A 72 -21.61 1.85 0.05
CA ARG A 72 -20.75 0.81 0.63
C ARG A 72 -21.06 0.54 2.11
N TYR A 73 -21.24 1.59 2.89
CA TYR A 73 -21.35 1.46 4.36
C TYR A 73 -22.77 1.68 4.91
N GLY A 74 -23.70 2.06 4.05
CA GLY A 74 -25.09 2.34 4.41
C GLY A 74 -25.32 3.74 5.00
N PRO A 75 -26.60 4.13 5.14
CA PRO A 75 -26.99 5.43 5.68
C PRO A 75 -26.57 5.58 7.14
N GLY A 76 -26.09 6.77 7.51
CA GLY A 76 -25.71 7.10 8.89
C GLY A 76 -24.34 6.56 9.34
N TRP A 77 -23.64 5.77 8.51
CA TRP A 77 -22.30 5.28 8.83
C TRP A 77 -21.33 6.43 9.15
N LEU A 78 -21.33 7.49 8.34
CA LEU A 78 -20.40 8.61 8.53
C LEU A 78 -20.58 9.27 9.91
N ALA A 79 -21.82 9.55 10.31
CA ALA A 79 -22.11 10.14 11.61
C ALA A 79 -21.66 9.21 12.75
N LYS A 80 -21.86 7.90 12.61
CA LYS A 80 -21.38 6.89 13.57
C LYS A 80 -19.86 6.86 13.63
N ALA A 81 -19.17 6.84 12.49
CA ALA A 81 -17.71 6.78 12.41
C ALA A 81 -17.05 8.03 13.02
N ILE A 82 -17.57 9.23 12.71
CA ILE A 82 -17.10 10.49 13.30
C ILE A 82 -17.28 10.45 14.83
N LYS A 83 -18.48 10.11 15.31
CA LYS A 83 -18.77 10.06 16.75
C LYS A 83 -17.91 9.04 17.48
N GLU A 84 -17.67 7.88 16.85
CA GLU A 84 -16.83 6.84 17.43
C GLU A 84 -15.36 7.28 17.53
N PHE A 85 -14.83 7.84 16.44
CA PHE A 85 -13.46 8.33 16.40
C PHE A 85 -13.21 9.48 17.37
N ASP A 86 -14.14 10.45 17.42
CA ASP A 86 -14.10 11.56 18.36
C ASP A 86 -14.09 11.05 19.82
N ARG A 87 -15.06 10.21 20.18
CA ARG A 87 -15.10 9.56 21.51
C ARG A 87 -13.80 8.83 21.84
N TRP A 88 -13.19 8.14 20.86
CA TRP A 88 -11.90 7.48 21.07
C TRP A 88 -10.77 8.49 21.32
N LEU A 89 -10.70 9.61 20.60
CA LEU A 89 -9.73 10.69 20.85
C LEU A 89 -9.87 11.31 22.24
N TYR A 90 -11.07 11.34 22.81
CA TYR A 90 -11.29 11.83 24.18
C TYR A 90 -10.89 10.80 25.25
N ALA A 91 -11.25 9.53 25.06
CA ALA A 91 -11.17 8.52 26.11
C ALA A 91 -9.85 7.72 26.14
N SER A 92 -9.18 7.58 25.00
CA SER A 92 -7.98 6.74 24.88
C SER A 92 -6.74 7.40 25.51
N VAL A 93 -5.75 6.58 25.87
CA VAL A 93 -4.44 7.07 26.37
C VAL A 93 -3.77 7.90 25.28
N GLU A 94 -3.82 7.42 24.05
CA GLU A 94 -3.23 8.04 22.87
C GLU A 94 -3.92 9.36 22.53
N GLY A 95 -5.25 9.40 22.56
CA GLY A 95 -6.03 10.62 22.35
C GLY A 95 -5.82 11.68 23.44
N ARG A 96 -5.51 11.28 24.68
CA ARG A 96 -5.08 12.21 25.74
C ARG A 96 -3.69 12.80 25.47
N ALA A 97 -2.76 12.01 24.93
CA ALA A 97 -1.43 12.51 24.55
C ALA A 97 -1.48 13.54 23.41
N LEU A 98 -2.57 13.54 22.64
CA LEU A 98 -2.82 14.45 21.52
C LEU A 98 -3.77 15.61 21.87
N SER A 99 -4.03 15.87 23.14
CA SER A 99 -5.03 16.88 23.57
C SER A 99 -4.82 18.26 22.94
N ALA A 100 -3.56 18.69 22.79
CA ALA A 100 -3.21 19.98 22.20
C ALA A 100 -3.57 20.12 20.70
N VAL A 101 -3.61 19.00 19.96
CA VAL A 101 -3.86 18.98 18.50
C VAL A 101 -5.14 18.22 18.13
N ARG A 102 -5.97 17.86 19.11
CA ARG A 102 -7.12 16.97 18.93
C ARG A 102 -8.10 17.48 17.89
N GLU A 103 -8.44 18.76 17.95
CA GLU A 103 -9.37 19.37 16.99
C GLU A 103 -8.84 19.30 15.56
N GLY A 104 -7.54 19.53 15.37
CA GLY A 104 -6.87 19.37 14.07
C GLY A 104 -6.93 17.93 13.57
N VAL A 105 -6.61 16.96 14.42
CA VAL A 105 -6.67 15.52 14.08
C VAL A 105 -8.09 15.12 13.69
N LEU A 106 -9.11 15.57 14.44
CA LEU A 106 -10.51 15.28 14.14
C LEU A 106 -10.93 15.92 12.80
N ALA A 107 -10.55 17.17 12.54
CA ALA A 107 -10.88 17.87 11.30
C ALA A 107 -10.30 17.15 10.07
N VAL A 108 -9.05 16.70 10.14
CA VAL A 108 -8.42 15.89 9.08
C VAL A 108 -9.14 14.55 8.90
N ALA A 109 -9.42 13.86 9.99
CA ALA A 109 -10.11 12.57 9.95
C ALA A 109 -11.50 12.70 9.33
N VAL A 110 -12.29 13.72 9.68
CA VAL A 110 -13.64 13.93 9.11
C VAL A 110 -13.62 13.97 7.58
N ASN A 111 -12.63 14.63 6.98
CA ASN A 111 -12.51 14.69 5.51
C ASN A 111 -12.21 13.32 4.89
N ALA A 112 -11.32 12.54 5.52
CA ALA A 112 -11.01 11.19 5.05
C ALA A 112 -12.16 10.20 5.29
N LEU A 113 -12.84 10.29 6.44
CA LEU A 113 -14.02 9.50 6.75
C LEU A 113 -15.12 9.75 5.72
N ARG A 114 -15.34 11.01 5.30
CA ARG A 114 -16.26 11.34 4.19
C ARG A 114 -15.89 10.68 2.87
N ALA A 115 -14.61 10.41 2.63
CA ALA A 115 -14.17 9.67 1.45
C ALA A 115 -14.36 8.16 1.59
N GLY A 116 -14.70 7.64 2.78
CA GLY A 116 -14.87 6.20 3.04
C GLY A 116 -13.65 5.52 3.69
N VAL A 117 -12.67 6.30 4.17
CA VAL A 117 -11.54 5.77 4.95
C VAL A 117 -12.04 5.26 6.31
N PRO A 118 -11.61 4.08 6.78
CA PRO A 118 -12.03 3.55 8.07
C PRO A 118 -11.40 4.34 9.24
N PRO A 119 -12.14 4.62 10.33
CA PRO A 119 -11.60 5.32 11.50
C PRO A 119 -10.43 4.56 12.14
N ASP A 120 -10.41 3.23 12.04
CA ASP A 120 -9.36 2.40 12.63
C ASP A 120 -7.99 2.59 11.95
N ALA A 121 -7.92 3.07 10.69
CA ALA A 121 -6.65 3.44 10.07
C ALA A 121 -5.99 4.61 10.82
N PHE A 122 -6.79 5.62 11.21
CA PHE A 122 -6.33 6.71 12.07
C PHE A 122 -5.93 6.21 13.45
N LYS A 123 -6.77 5.39 14.09
CA LYS A 123 -6.46 4.86 15.44
C LYS A 123 -5.14 4.10 15.45
N LEU A 124 -4.90 3.23 14.47
CA LEU A 124 -3.63 2.48 14.34
C LEU A 124 -2.44 3.42 14.16
N ARG A 125 -2.54 4.39 13.25
CA ARG A 125 -1.45 5.33 12.97
C ARG A 125 -1.11 6.22 14.16
N LEU A 126 -2.13 6.72 14.85
CA LEU A 126 -1.95 7.55 16.05
C LEU A 126 -1.35 6.74 17.21
N ARG A 127 -1.78 5.49 17.41
CA ARG A 127 -1.17 4.59 18.40
C ARG A 127 0.31 4.36 18.13
N GLU A 128 0.65 4.06 16.88
CA GLU A 128 2.05 3.87 16.48
C GLU A 128 2.89 5.13 16.76
N ALA A 129 2.39 6.30 16.37
CA ALA A 129 3.12 7.56 16.52
C ALA A 129 3.30 7.97 18.00
N VAL A 130 2.26 7.79 18.82
CA VAL A 130 2.32 8.04 20.27
C VAL A 130 3.27 7.05 20.95
N ALA A 131 3.24 5.77 20.60
CA ALA A 131 4.18 4.78 21.12
C ALA A 131 5.65 5.13 20.80
N LYS A 132 5.88 5.73 19.63
CA LYS A 132 7.19 6.26 19.19
C LYS A 132 7.53 7.63 19.81
N LYS A 133 6.69 8.16 20.71
CA LYS A 133 6.84 9.47 21.38
C LYS A 133 7.04 10.62 20.39
N VAL A 134 6.39 10.55 19.23
CA VAL A 134 6.44 11.61 18.22
C VAL A 134 5.72 12.86 18.78
N PRO A 135 6.26 14.08 18.63
CA PRO A 135 5.60 15.30 19.10
C PRO A 135 4.20 15.48 18.47
N PRO A 136 3.18 15.93 19.22
CA PRO A 136 1.80 16.03 18.72
C PRO A 136 1.65 16.81 17.40
N GLU A 137 2.36 17.93 17.26
CA GLU A 137 2.34 18.73 16.02
C GLU A 137 2.91 17.99 14.80
N THR A 138 3.94 17.17 15.04
CA THR A 138 4.52 16.31 13.99
C THR A 138 3.54 15.18 13.62
N ILE A 139 2.80 14.65 14.60
CA ILE A 139 1.75 13.65 14.37
C ILE A 139 0.63 14.25 13.51
N LEU A 140 0.15 15.47 13.84
CA LEU A 140 -0.88 16.15 13.06
C LEU A 140 -0.47 16.31 11.60
N LYS A 141 0.72 16.86 11.34
CA LYS A 141 1.25 17.01 9.98
C LYS A 141 1.37 15.67 9.25
N ALA A 142 1.87 14.63 9.92
CA ALA A 142 1.98 13.30 9.31
C ALA A 142 0.59 12.73 8.95
N ILE A 143 -0.41 12.95 9.80
CA ILE A 143 -1.79 12.51 9.57
C ILE A 143 -2.45 13.29 8.43
N GLU A 144 -2.17 14.59 8.27
CA GLU A 144 -2.61 15.37 7.09
C GLU A 144 -2.10 14.75 5.80
N TYR A 145 -0.80 14.41 5.75
CA TYR A 145 -0.21 13.73 4.60
C TYR A 145 -0.81 12.34 4.37
N ASP A 146 -0.86 11.50 5.40
CA ASP A 146 -1.38 10.13 5.29
C ASP A 146 -2.86 10.14 4.86
N ALA A 147 -3.68 11.05 5.40
CA ALA A 147 -5.09 11.20 5.03
C ALA A 147 -5.28 11.54 3.55
N SER A 148 -4.42 12.39 2.98
CA SER A 148 -4.49 12.73 1.55
C SER A 148 -4.28 11.51 0.64
N TYR A 149 -3.37 10.60 1.02
CA TYR A 149 -3.16 9.35 0.30
C TYR A 149 -4.31 8.36 0.52
N TRP A 150 -4.84 8.26 1.75
CA TRP A 150 -5.97 7.37 2.04
C TRP A 150 -7.25 7.78 1.31
N ILE A 151 -7.50 9.08 1.13
CA ILE A 151 -8.60 9.57 0.30
C ILE A 151 -8.46 9.06 -1.14
N ARG A 152 -7.27 9.19 -1.74
CA ARG A 152 -7.00 8.66 -3.09
C ARG A 152 -7.18 7.14 -3.16
N VAL A 153 -6.72 6.41 -2.15
CA VAL A 153 -6.93 4.95 -2.07
C VAL A 153 -8.43 4.62 -2.00
N SER A 154 -9.21 5.39 -1.25
CA SER A 154 -10.66 5.21 -1.16
C SER A 154 -11.34 5.45 -2.52
N GLU A 155 -10.91 6.48 -3.26
CA GLU A 155 -11.37 6.74 -4.63
C GLU A 155 -11.03 5.59 -5.59
N MET A 156 -9.86 4.95 -5.44
CA MET A 156 -9.48 3.77 -6.23
C MET A 156 -10.33 2.54 -5.91
N ILE A 157 -10.73 2.37 -4.65
CA ILE A 157 -11.61 1.28 -4.23
C ILE A 157 -13.05 1.55 -4.73
N GLY A 158 -13.54 2.79 -4.61
CA GLY A 158 -14.91 3.14 -4.94
C GLY A 158 -15.91 2.46 -4.01
N THR A 159 -17.05 2.04 -4.56
CA THR A 159 -18.18 1.47 -3.81
C THR A 159 -18.07 -0.05 -3.57
N ASP A 160 -16.89 -0.66 -3.71
CA ASP A 160 -16.75 -2.10 -3.48
C ASP A 160 -16.86 -2.46 -2.01
N ASP A 161 -17.27 -3.69 -1.74
CA ASP A 161 -17.24 -4.27 -0.40
C ASP A 161 -15.83 -4.74 0.01
N TRP A 162 -14.90 -4.82 -0.95
CA TRP A 162 -13.49 -5.08 -0.69
C TRP A 162 -12.69 -3.77 -0.45
N PRO A 163 -11.75 -3.71 0.51
CA PRO A 163 -11.47 -4.71 1.53
C PRO A 163 -12.59 -4.80 2.59
N PRO A 164 -12.82 -5.99 3.19
CA PRO A 164 -13.71 -6.15 4.34
C PRO A 164 -13.39 -5.18 5.46
N GLY A 165 -14.42 -4.69 6.15
CA GLY A 165 -14.30 -3.57 7.10
C GLY A 165 -13.25 -3.78 8.20
N ASP A 166 -13.17 -4.98 8.78
CA ASP A 166 -12.22 -5.36 9.83
C ASP A 166 -10.75 -5.40 9.35
N LYS A 167 -10.55 -5.70 8.07
CA LYS A 167 -9.22 -5.81 7.43
C LYS A 167 -8.81 -4.56 6.66
N SER A 168 -9.76 -3.65 6.42
CA SER A 168 -9.54 -2.42 5.69
C SER A 168 -8.40 -1.54 6.24
N PRO A 169 -8.20 -1.38 7.56
CA PRO A 169 -7.22 -0.41 8.07
C PRO A 169 -5.79 -0.68 7.66
N GLY A 170 -5.35 -1.95 7.69
CA GLY A 170 -4.00 -2.37 7.29
C GLY A 170 -3.73 -2.06 5.82
N PHE A 171 -4.71 -2.37 4.95
CA PHE A 171 -4.62 -2.05 3.53
C PHE A 171 -4.46 -0.54 3.26
N TYR A 172 -5.28 0.32 3.88
CA TYR A 172 -5.17 1.77 3.71
C TYR A 172 -3.78 2.28 4.13
N ILE A 173 -3.26 1.82 5.27
CA ILE A 173 -1.93 2.20 5.75
C ILE A 173 -0.85 1.74 4.75
N ALA A 174 -0.91 0.49 4.29
CA ALA A 174 0.06 -0.06 3.36
C ALA A 174 0.04 0.64 2.00
N ALA A 175 -1.15 0.86 1.42
CA ALA A 175 -1.32 1.56 0.16
C ALA A 175 -0.89 3.04 0.26
N GLY A 176 -1.26 3.73 1.35
CA GLY A 176 -0.81 5.10 1.59
C GLY A 176 0.71 5.22 1.73
N ASN A 177 1.33 4.29 2.47
CA ASN A 177 2.79 4.21 2.59
C ASN A 177 3.46 3.90 1.24
N ALA A 178 2.88 3.02 0.43
CA ALA A 178 3.40 2.71 -0.90
C ALA A 178 3.39 3.95 -1.82
N LEU A 179 2.27 4.68 -1.86
CA LEU A 179 2.16 5.94 -2.62
C LEU A 179 3.16 6.99 -2.12
N ARG A 180 3.31 7.12 -0.80
CA ARG A 180 4.30 8.04 -0.19
C ARG A 180 5.74 7.67 -0.56
N ASN A 181 6.01 6.38 -0.72
CA ASN A 181 7.31 5.85 -1.09
C ASN A 181 7.56 5.85 -2.62
N GLY A 182 6.71 6.52 -3.39
CA GLY A 182 6.89 6.70 -4.83
C GLY A 182 6.33 5.58 -5.70
N LEU A 183 5.62 4.60 -5.12
CA LEU A 183 4.82 3.68 -5.91
C LEU A 183 3.69 4.48 -6.59
N GLY A 184 3.52 4.35 -7.91
CA GLY A 184 2.49 5.10 -8.61
C GLY A 184 1.08 4.51 -8.40
N GLU A 185 0.08 5.28 -8.81
CA GLU A 185 -1.32 4.88 -8.65
C GLU A 185 -1.68 3.64 -9.46
N LEU A 186 -0.98 3.39 -10.58
CA LEU A 186 -1.25 2.23 -11.42
C LEU A 186 -1.04 0.94 -10.65
N ALA A 187 0.07 0.82 -9.91
CA ALA A 187 0.35 -0.37 -9.11
C ALA A 187 -0.72 -0.59 -8.01
N VAL A 188 -1.16 0.48 -7.34
CA VAL A 188 -2.22 0.38 -6.32
C VAL A 188 -3.55 -0.02 -6.94
N ARG A 189 -3.92 0.55 -8.10
CA ARG A 189 -5.13 0.16 -8.83
C ARG A 189 -5.09 -1.29 -9.30
N ASP A 190 -3.94 -1.75 -9.80
CA ASP A 190 -3.78 -3.12 -10.27
C ASP A 190 -3.93 -4.15 -9.15
N VAL A 191 -3.39 -3.89 -7.96
CA VAL A 191 -3.57 -4.81 -6.83
C VAL A 191 -5.01 -4.78 -6.31
N ILE A 192 -5.68 -3.62 -6.32
CA ILE A 192 -7.10 -3.51 -5.97
C ILE A 192 -7.96 -4.30 -6.98
N ALA A 193 -7.70 -4.12 -8.28
CA ALA A 193 -8.42 -4.81 -9.35
C ALA A 193 -8.22 -6.33 -9.28
N TRP A 194 -6.99 -6.78 -9.04
CA TRP A 194 -6.69 -8.19 -8.79
C TRP A 194 -7.47 -8.70 -7.57
N ALA A 195 -7.39 -8.01 -6.43
CA ALA A 195 -8.01 -8.48 -5.20
C ALA A 195 -9.54 -8.57 -5.30
N ARG A 196 -10.17 -7.64 -6.03
CA ARG A 196 -11.61 -7.68 -6.33
C ARG A 196 -11.95 -8.86 -7.24
N GLY A 197 -11.23 -9.01 -8.35
CA GLY A 197 -11.47 -10.07 -9.33
C GLY A 197 -11.23 -11.48 -8.78
N SER A 198 -10.26 -11.65 -7.87
CA SER A 198 -9.89 -12.95 -7.31
C SER A 198 -10.38 -13.18 -5.87
N ARG A 199 -11.13 -12.23 -5.29
CA ARG A 199 -11.46 -12.19 -3.85
C ARG A 199 -10.21 -12.36 -2.96
N GLY A 200 -9.13 -11.69 -3.35
CA GLY A 200 -7.84 -11.73 -2.66
C GLY A 200 -7.91 -11.19 -1.24
N ALA A 201 -7.15 -11.80 -0.32
CA ALA A 201 -7.06 -11.32 1.06
C ALA A 201 -6.39 -9.93 1.12
N PRO A 202 -6.95 -8.96 1.88
CA PRO A 202 -6.34 -7.64 2.07
C PRO A 202 -4.90 -7.68 2.57
N GLU A 203 -4.59 -8.62 3.49
CA GLU A 203 -3.25 -8.78 4.06
C GLU A 203 -2.22 -9.17 2.99
N ARG A 204 -2.67 -9.92 1.96
CA ARG A 204 -1.82 -10.28 0.82
C ARG A 204 -1.56 -9.08 -0.09
N ALA A 205 -2.59 -8.26 -0.33
CA ALA A 205 -2.43 -7.03 -1.10
C ALA A 205 -1.51 -6.02 -0.37
N GLU A 206 -1.68 -5.87 0.94
CA GLU A 206 -0.79 -5.07 1.81
C GLU A 206 0.67 -5.54 1.74
N ALA A 207 0.90 -6.84 1.90
CA ALA A 207 2.25 -7.39 1.86
C ALA A 207 2.88 -7.22 0.48
N ALA A 208 2.09 -7.41 -0.60
CA ALA A 208 2.57 -7.21 -1.96
C ALA A 208 2.98 -5.75 -2.19
N LEU A 209 2.13 -4.78 -1.81
CA LEU A 209 2.42 -3.35 -1.93
C LEU A 209 3.67 -2.95 -1.15
N THR A 210 3.79 -3.40 0.10
CA THR A 210 4.94 -3.09 0.97
C THR A 210 6.24 -3.64 0.38
N THR A 211 6.19 -4.88 -0.11
CA THR A 211 7.36 -5.54 -0.72
C THR A 211 7.76 -4.84 -2.00
N VAL A 212 6.81 -4.55 -2.89
CA VAL A 212 7.10 -3.91 -4.18
C VAL A 212 7.52 -2.46 -4.02
N ALA A 213 6.98 -1.71 -3.08
CA ALA A 213 7.49 -0.36 -2.77
C ALA A 213 8.98 -0.41 -2.38
N SER A 214 9.39 -1.41 -1.61
CA SER A 214 10.79 -1.61 -1.23
C SER A 214 11.67 -2.00 -2.43
N ILE A 215 11.18 -2.92 -3.29
CA ILE A 215 11.87 -3.35 -4.51
C ILE A 215 12.00 -2.20 -5.51
N ALA A 216 10.94 -1.41 -5.71
CA ALA A 216 10.90 -0.33 -6.68
C ALA A 216 11.93 0.75 -6.34
N ILE A 217 12.11 1.07 -5.05
CA ILE A 217 13.17 1.97 -4.60
C ILE A 217 14.55 1.39 -4.91
N ALA A 218 14.78 0.12 -4.57
CA ALA A 218 16.08 -0.54 -4.76
C ALA A 218 16.47 -0.63 -6.24
N LEU A 219 15.53 -0.99 -7.11
CA LEU A 219 15.75 -1.18 -8.55
C LEU A 219 15.58 0.10 -9.38
N ARG A 220 15.10 1.19 -8.77
CA ARG A 220 14.63 2.39 -9.48
C ARG A 220 13.59 2.06 -10.55
N ALA A 221 12.65 1.19 -10.18
CA ALA A 221 11.61 0.74 -11.08
C ALA A 221 10.63 1.88 -11.39
N ASP A 222 10.18 1.96 -12.63
CA ASP A 222 9.08 2.85 -13.01
C ASP A 222 7.71 2.29 -12.56
N ASP A 223 6.65 3.09 -12.71
CA ASP A 223 5.31 2.71 -12.26
C ASP A 223 4.75 1.48 -12.99
N ALA A 224 5.07 1.32 -14.29
CA ALA A 224 4.61 0.17 -15.06
C ALA A 224 5.27 -1.12 -14.59
N GLN A 225 6.58 -1.09 -14.34
CA GLN A 225 7.33 -2.21 -13.78
C GLN A 225 6.83 -2.55 -12.37
N ALA A 226 6.56 -1.55 -11.55
CA ALA A 226 6.01 -1.72 -10.21
C ALA A 226 4.61 -2.36 -10.23
N ALA A 227 3.74 -1.95 -11.15
CA ALA A 227 2.42 -2.55 -11.33
C ALA A 227 2.50 -4.04 -11.74
N VAL A 228 3.41 -4.38 -12.65
CA VAL A 228 3.69 -5.78 -13.03
C VAL A 228 4.17 -6.59 -11.81
N MET A 229 5.10 -6.03 -11.03
CA MET A 229 5.62 -6.70 -9.84
C MET A 229 4.56 -6.93 -8.78
N VAL A 230 3.73 -5.92 -8.47
CA VAL A 230 2.71 -6.04 -7.41
C VAL A 230 1.62 -7.03 -7.81
N ARG A 231 1.21 -7.01 -9.08
CA ARG A 231 0.24 -7.97 -9.61
C ARG A 231 0.80 -9.40 -9.59
N GLY A 232 2.04 -9.59 -10.03
CA GLY A 232 2.70 -10.90 -10.02
C GLY A 232 2.87 -11.45 -8.60
N LEU A 233 3.27 -10.60 -7.65
CA LEU A 233 3.45 -11.02 -6.26
C LEU A 233 2.11 -11.33 -5.59
N ALA A 234 1.11 -10.46 -5.75
CA ALA A 234 -0.23 -10.65 -5.19
C ALA A 234 -0.91 -11.90 -5.78
N GLY A 235 -0.80 -12.14 -7.09
CA GLY A 235 -1.36 -13.31 -7.76
C GLY A 235 -0.58 -14.62 -7.58
N SER A 236 0.63 -14.58 -7.01
CA SER A 236 1.49 -15.77 -6.89
C SER A 236 0.93 -16.84 -5.94
N ARG A 237 1.58 -18.01 -5.91
CA ARG A 237 1.33 -19.07 -4.89
C ARG A 237 2.19 -18.93 -3.63
N LEU A 238 3.09 -17.94 -3.59
CA LEU A 238 3.96 -17.71 -2.43
C LEU A 238 3.13 -17.32 -1.21
N ARG A 239 3.52 -17.76 -0.02
CA ARG A 239 2.94 -17.31 1.25
C ARG A 239 3.36 -15.88 1.53
N VAL A 240 2.54 -15.14 2.27
CA VAL A 240 2.83 -13.73 2.64
C VAL A 240 4.19 -13.60 3.35
N GLY A 241 4.54 -14.56 4.22
CA GLY A 241 5.84 -14.59 4.90
C GLY A 241 7.06 -14.79 3.98
N GLU A 242 6.85 -15.21 2.73
CA GLU A 242 7.92 -15.42 1.74
C GLU A 242 8.18 -14.17 0.88
N PHE A 243 7.33 -13.13 0.98
CA PHE A 243 7.48 -11.92 0.16
C PHE A 243 8.77 -11.15 0.50
N GLY A 244 9.22 -11.20 1.76
CA GLY A 244 10.52 -10.63 2.17
C GLY A 244 11.69 -11.21 1.38
N ASN A 245 11.67 -12.52 1.11
CA ASN A 245 12.71 -13.20 0.34
C ASN A 245 12.74 -12.73 -1.13
N VAL A 246 11.61 -12.27 -1.67
CA VAL A 246 11.55 -11.67 -3.02
C VAL A 246 12.27 -10.31 -3.03
N ALA A 247 12.14 -9.51 -1.97
CA ALA A 247 12.87 -8.25 -1.84
C ALA A 247 14.38 -8.48 -1.68
N GLU A 248 14.79 -9.48 -0.90
CA GLU A 248 16.21 -9.89 -0.81
C GLU A 248 16.76 -10.36 -2.16
N LEU A 249 15.97 -11.14 -2.91
CA LEU A 249 16.33 -11.58 -4.25
C LEU A 249 16.48 -10.40 -5.22
N ALA A 250 15.60 -9.40 -5.13
CA ALA A 250 15.70 -8.16 -5.91
C ALA A 250 16.99 -7.39 -5.58
N GLY A 251 17.36 -7.28 -4.31
CA GLY A 251 18.61 -6.65 -3.90
C GLY A 251 19.86 -7.36 -4.46
N ARG A 252 19.87 -8.70 -4.43
CA ARG A 252 20.94 -9.50 -5.06
C ARG A 252 20.95 -9.35 -6.58
N ALA A 253 19.78 -9.32 -7.22
CA ALA A 253 19.65 -9.14 -8.66
C ALA A 253 20.21 -7.78 -9.09
N PHE A 254 19.90 -6.72 -8.34
CA PHE A 254 20.48 -5.39 -8.54
C PHE A 254 22.01 -5.39 -8.44
N ALA A 255 22.55 -6.02 -7.40
CA ALA A 255 24.00 -6.12 -7.19
C ALA A 255 24.70 -6.90 -8.33
N ALA A 256 23.99 -7.83 -8.97
CA ALA A 256 24.47 -8.56 -10.15
C ALA A 256 24.24 -7.82 -11.48
N GLY A 257 23.76 -6.57 -11.45
CA GLY A 257 23.53 -5.75 -12.65
C GLY A 257 22.23 -6.06 -13.40
N ILE A 258 21.30 -6.79 -12.79
CA ILE A 258 19.99 -7.05 -13.38
C ILE A 258 19.12 -5.79 -13.27
N SER A 259 18.61 -5.31 -14.41
CA SER A 259 17.74 -4.14 -14.46
C SER A 259 16.37 -4.39 -13.84
N ALA A 260 15.68 -3.32 -13.45
CA ALA A 260 14.29 -3.37 -12.99
C ALA A 260 13.36 -4.08 -13.99
N SER A 261 13.52 -3.80 -15.30
CA SER A 261 12.78 -4.45 -16.38
C SER A 261 13.07 -5.94 -16.48
N GLY A 262 14.34 -6.36 -16.35
CA GLY A 262 14.72 -7.76 -16.37
C GLY A 262 14.18 -8.53 -15.16
N PHE A 263 14.23 -7.91 -13.99
CA PHE A 263 13.68 -8.49 -12.76
C PHE A 263 12.16 -8.62 -12.83
N SER A 264 11.44 -7.56 -13.21
CA SER A 264 9.97 -7.59 -13.29
C SER A 264 9.46 -8.57 -14.34
N ALA A 265 10.15 -8.68 -15.49
CA ALA A 265 9.82 -9.65 -16.53
C ALA A 265 9.98 -11.10 -16.04
N LYS A 266 11.09 -11.44 -15.37
CA LYS A 266 11.32 -12.78 -14.81
C LYS A 266 10.36 -13.09 -13.66
N LEU A 267 10.13 -12.12 -12.77
CA LEU A 267 9.15 -12.25 -11.69
C LEU A 267 7.76 -12.55 -12.25
N ALA A 268 7.30 -11.78 -13.23
CA ALA A 268 6.01 -12.01 -13.88
C ALA A 268 5.97 -13.38 -14.57
N SER A 269 7.01 -13.73 -15.33
CA SER A 269 7.06 -15.01 -16.04
C SER A 269 6.98 -16.22 -15.10
N VAL A 270 7.67 -16.18 -13.95
CA VAL A 270 7.71 -17.30 -13.01
C VAL A 270 6.48 -17.31 -12.11
N LEU A 271 6.16 -16.18 -11.48
CA LEU A 271 5.10 -16.15 -10.46
C LEU A 271 3.70 -16.22 -11.08
N ASN A 272 3.47 -15.65 -12.27
CA ASN A 272 2.17 -15.79 -12.94
C ASN A 272 1.93 -17.22 -13.46
N ALA A 273 2.99 -17.97 -13.74
CA ALA A 273 2.91 -19.39 -14.08
C ALA A 273 2.72 -20.30 -12.84
N GLY A 274 2.67 -19.72 -11.63
CA GLY A 274 2.59 -20.48 -10.38
C GLY A 274 3.90 -21.14 -9.95
N GLY A 275 5.03 -20.67 -10.49
CA GLY A 275 6.37 -21.14 -10.14
C GLY A 275 6.81 -20.77 -8.72
N SER A 276 8.00 -21.24 -8.34
CA SER A 276 8.55 -21.06 -6.99
C SER A 276 9.62 -19.97 -6.91
N LEU A 277 9.95 -19.53 -5.69
CA LEU A 277 11.05 -18.58 -5.46
C LEU A 277 12.40 -19.12 -5.96
N ARG A 278 12.65 -20.43 -5.79
CA ARG A 278 13.87 -21.10 -6.25
C ARG A 278 13.98 -21.08 -7.77
N GLU A 279 12.86 -21.19 -8.47
CA GLU A 279 12.83 -21.08 -9.92
C GLU A 279 13.11 -19.66 -10.39
N LEU A 280 12.55 -18.65 -9.72
CA LEU A 280 12.86 -17.24 -9.98
C LEU A 280 14.35 -16.95 -9.77
N GLU A 281 14.94 -17.46 -8.69
CA GLU A 281 16.36 -17.34 -8.41
C GLU A 281 17.22 -17.97 -9.52
N ARG A 282 16.92 -19.21 -9.93
CA ARG A 282 17.62 -19.89 -11.02
C ARG A 282 17.55 -19.11 -12.33
N GLN A 283 16.41 -18.45 -12.62
CA GLN A 283 16.29 -17.64 -13.82
C GLN A 283 17.05 -16.31 -13.74
N LEU A 284 17.25 -15.75 -12.55
CA LEU A 284 17.98 -14.51 -12.35
C LEU A 284 19.50 -14.73 -12.38
N PHE A 285 19.98 -15.86 -11.86
CA PHE A 285 21.41 -16.18 -11.75
C PHE A 285 21.73 -17.51 -12.44
N PRO A 286 21.83 -17.52 -13.78
CA PRO A 286 22.24 -18.71 -14.53
C PRO A 286 23.72 -19.08 -14.34
#